data_AF-A0A314UEP5-F1
#
_entry.id   AF-A0A314UEP5-F1
#
_cell.length_a   1.000
_cell.length_b   1.000
_cell.length_c   1.000
_cell.angle_alpha   90.00
_cell.angle_beta   90.00
_cell.angle_gamma   90.00
#
_symmetry.space_group_name_H-M   'P 1'
#
loop_
_entity.id
_entity.type
_entity.pdbx_description
1 polymer ?
#
loop_
_entity_poly.entity_id
_entity_poly.type
_entity_poly.pdbx_seq_one_letter_code
_entity_poly.pdbx_strand_id
1 'polypeptide(L)'
;MDQLMRFEKKNVCNGVVFESKGSIIPLPWELLQPALRIVGHCLLAPLNSQDIKDAASVAVKRLYARASHDLVPQAILATQSLIQLDKRARESAKATAAANSSSNANTPSKAKNPEVLLVSK
;
A
#
# COMPACT_ATOMS: atom_id res chain seq x y z
N MET A 1 -14.50 28.58 9.53
CA MET A 1 -13.55 27.45 9.63
C MET A 1 -14.08 26.29 8.77
N ASP A 2 -14.22 26.50 7.45
CA ASP A 2 -15.14 25.70 6.61
C ASP A 2 -14.46 25.00 5.42
N GLN A 3 -13.13 24.95 5.41
CA GLN A 3 -12.37 24.42 4.27
C GLN A 3 -11.69 23.05 4.51
N LEU A 4 -11.72 22.48 5.72
CA LEU A 4 -11.07 21.18 5.98
C LEU A 4 -11.99 19.95 5.80
N MET A 5 -13.27 20.13 5.47
CA MET A 5 -14.20 19.02 5.16
C MET A 5 -14.29 18.70 3.66
N ARG A 6 -13.51 19.36 2.80
CA ARG A 6 -13.56 19.14 1.35
C ARG A 6 -12.41 18.27 0.85
N PHE A 7 -12.07 17.20 1.58
CA PHE A 7 -11.23 16.13 1.03
C PHE A 7 -12.10 15.26 0.11
N GLU A 8 -12.16 15.73 -1.14
CA GLU A 8 -12.73 15.11 -2.34
C GLU A 8 -13.70 13.93 -2.13
N LYS A 9 -14.97 14.26 -2.36
CA LYS A 9 -15.94 13.38 -2.99
C LYS A 9 -15.45 12.94 -4.38
N LYS A 10 -14.43 12.07 -4.43
CA LYS A 10 -14.21 11.12 -5.53
C LYS A 10 -14.49 9.73 -4.98
N ASN A 11 -15.79 9.43 -4.89
CA ASN A 11 -16.25 8.05 -4.77
C ASN A 11 -16.04 7.37 -6.12
N VAL A 12 -14.82 6.85 -6.33
CA VAL A 12 -14.66 5.69 -7.20
C VAL A 12 -14.10 4.59 -6.32
N CYS A 13 -15.04 3.91 -5.68
CA CYS A 13 -14.89 2.53 -5.26
C CYS A 13 -15.93 1.77 -6.10
N ASN A 14 -15.53 0.69 -6.77
CA ASN A 14 -16.44 -0.17 -7.52
C ASN A 14 -17.72 -0.46 -6.70
N GLY A 15 -18.83 0.17 -7.08
CA GLY A 15 -20.20 -0.32 -6.86
C GLY A 15 -20.80 -0.35 -5.45
N VAL A 16 -20.19 0.20 -4.39
CA VAL A 16 -20.85 0.28 -3.08
C VAL A 16 -20.82 1.69 -2.49
N VAL A 17 -21.86 2.47 -2.85
CA VAL A 17 -22.20 3.72 -2.19
C VAL A 17 -22.91 3.38 -0.88
N PHE A 18 -22.19 3.38 0.24
CA PHE A 18 -22.83 3.40 1.56
C PHE A 18 -23.28 4.83 1.87
N GLU A 19 -24.46 5.20 1.36
CA GLU A 19 -25.19 6.37 1.86
C GLU A 19 -25.97 5.95 3.11
N SER A 20 -25.25 5.65 4.18
CA SER A 20 -25.85 5.47 5.50
C SER A 20 -25.77 6.81 6.23
N LYS A 21 -26.91 7.32 6.70
CA LYS A 21 -26.96 8.34 7.76
C LYS A 21 -26.31 7.71 9.00
N GLY A 22 -24.98 7.75 9.05
CA GLY A 22 -24.18 6.99 10.00
C GLY A 22 -24.11 7.72 11.33
N SER A 23 -24.52 7.06 12.40
CA SER A 23 -24.09 7.43 13.75
C SER A 23 -22.56 7.31 13.82
N ILE A 24 -21.92 8.31 14.42
CA ILE A 24 -20.47 8.27 14.66
C ILE A 24 -20.23 7.18 15.70
N ILE A 25 -19.59 6.09 15.29
CA ILE A 25 -19.14 5.04 16.22
C ILE A 25 -17.83 5.55 16.84
N PRO A 26 -17.73 5.82 18.14
CA PRO A 26 -16.43 6.12 18.75
C PRO A 26 -15.58 4.86 18.69
N LEU A 27 -14.54 4.85 17.85
CA LEU A 27 -13.61 3.71 17.79
C LEU A 27 -12.43 4.02 18.72
N PRO A 28 -12.25 3.28 19.82
CA PRO A 28 -11.07 3.47 20.66
C PRO A 28 -9.80 3.13 19.88
N TRP A 29 -8.72 3.86 20.17
CA TRP A 29 -7.40 3.67 19.58
C TRP A 29 -6.88 2.22 19.67
N GLU A 30 -7.34 1.47 20.67
CA GLU A 30 -6.97 0.06 20.87
C GLU A 30 -7.39 -0.85 19.70
N LEU A 31 -8.52 -0.57 19.04
CA LEU A 31 -8.96 -1.33 17.86
C LEU A 31 -8.26 -0.84 16.59
N LEU A 32 -7.87 0.44 16.58
CA LEU A 32 -7.19 1.04 15.45
C LEU A 32 -5.74 0.53 15.35
N GLN A 33 -5.09 0.20 16.47
CA GLN A 33 -3.74 -0.36 16.50
C GLN A 33 -3.59 -1.68 15.71
N PRO A 34 -4.37 -2.75 15.98
CA PRO A 34 -4.36 -3.97 15.18
C PRO A 34 -4.69 -3.69 13.70
N ALA A 35 -5.66 -2.83 13.43
CA ALA A 35 -6.04 -2.48 12.07
C ALA A 35 -4.87 -1.85 11.30
N LEU A 36 -4.15 -0.89 11.88
CA LEU A 36 -2.97 -0.30 11.26
C LEU A 36 -1.87 -1.33 10.99
N ARG A 37 -1.63 -2.27 11.90
CA ARG A 37 -0.61 -3.31 11.73
C ARG A 37 -0.96 -4.25 10.57
N ILE A 38 -2.21 -4.69 10.49
CA ILE A 38 -2.70 -5.56 9.41
C ILE A 38 -2.57 -4.84 8.07
N VAL A 39 -3.04 -3.59 7.98
CA VAL A 39 -2.95 -2.81 6.74
C VAL A 39 -1.51 -2.50 6.35
N GLY A 40 -0.64 -2.23 7.34
CA GLY A 40 0.80 -2.08 7.11
C GLY A 40 1.43 -3.33 6.50
N HIS A 41 1.03 -4.51 6.98
CA HIS A 41 1.44 -5.78 6.39
C HIS A 41 0.88 -5.96 4.97
N CYS A 42 -0.40 -5.61 4.73
CA CYS A 42 -0.99 -5.67 3.40
C CYS A 42 -0.24 -4.80 2.36
N LEU A 43 0.26 -3.63 2.78
CA LEU A 43 1.01 -2.71 1.92
C LEU A 43 2.46 -3.14 1.66
N LEU A 44 3.18 -3.49 2.72
CA LEU A 44 4.64 -3.62 2.69
C LEU A 44 5.12 -5.07 2.60
N ALA A 45 4.24 -6.07 2.72
CA ALA A 45 4.67 -7.46 2.63
C ALA A 45 5.17 -7.81 1.21
N PRO A 46 6.29 -8.54 1.09
CA PRO A 46 6.90 -8.90 -0.19
C PRO A 46 6.02 -9.79 -1.09
N LEU A 47 5.10 -10.56 -0.50
CA LEU A 47 4.34 -11.62 -1.16
C LEU A 47 2.90 -11.22 -1.56
N ASN A 48 2.52 -9.96 -1.40
CA ASN A 48 1.16 -9.52 -1.73
C ASN A 48 1.01 -9.13 -3.20
N SER A 49 -0.13 -9.51 -3.78
CA SER A 49 -0.57 -9.06 -5.11
C SER A 49 -0.78 -7.55 -5.13
N GLN A 50 -0.71 -6.97 -6.33
CA GLN A 50 -0.87 -5.53 -6.52
C GLN A 50 -2.27 -5.05 -6.09
N ASP A 51 -3.30 -5.87 -6.31
CA ASP A 51 -4.68 -5.55 -5.92
C ASP A 51 -4.85 -5.38 -4.41
N ILE A 52 -4.19 -6.23 -3.60
CA ILE A 52 -4.19 -6.12 -2.14
C ILE A 52 -3.50 -4.83 -1.70
N LYS A 53 -2.38 -4.47 -2.35
CA LYS A 53 -1.65 -3.23 -2.05
C LYS A 53 -2.48 -1.99 -2.40
N ASP A 54 -3.21 -2.02 -3.49
CA ASP A 54 -4.08 -0.90 -3.89
C ASP A 54 -5.31 -0.78 -2.99
N ALA A 55 -5.96 -1.90 -2.65
CA ALA A 55 -7.02 -1.92 -1.64
C ALA A 55 -6.53 -1.42 -0.28
N ALA A 56 -5.33 -1.82 0.13
CA ALA A 56 -4.72 -1.38 1.38
C ALA A 56 -4.38 0.12 1.35
N SER A 57 -3.89 0.67 0.23
CA SER A 57 -3.63 2.12 0.08
C SER A 57 -4.91 2.93 0.23
N VAL A 58 -6.04 2.44 -0.30
CA VAL A 58 -7.36 3.06 -0.09
C VAL A 58 -7.77 2.95 1.38
N ALA A 59 -7.59 1.78 2.01
CA ALA A 59 -7.90 1.58 3.42
C ALA A 59 -7.13 2.55 4.34
N VAL A 60 -5.82 2.74 4.13
CA VAL A 60 -5.02 3.71 4.93
C VAL A 60 -5.55 5.12 4.78
N LYS A 61 -5.92 5.56 3.57
CA LYS A 61 -6.48 6.91 3.35
C LYS A 61 -7.82 7.10 4.10
N ARG A 62 -8.65 6.05 4.16
CA ARG A 62 -9.89 6.07 4.95
C ARG A 62 -9.62 6.09 6.46
N LEU A 63 -8.64 5.30 6.93
CA LEU A 63 -8.20 5.34 8.32
C LEU A 63 -7.64 6.70 8.70
N TYR A 64 -6.91 7.38 7.81
CA TYR A 64 -6.40 8.73 8.04
C TYR A 64 -7.53 9.77 8.16
N ALA A 65 -8.51 9.72 7.26
CA ALA A 65 -9.68 10.60 7.35
C ALA A 65 -10.41 10.40 8.68
N ARG A 66 -10.57 9.14 9.10
CA ARG A 66 -11.17 8.80 10.39
C ARG A 66 -10.33 9.27 11.59
N ALA A 67 -9.03 8.99 11.59
CA ALA A 67 -8.11 9.44 12.63
C ALA A 67 -8.13 10.96 12.80
N SER A 68 -8.32 11.69 11.69
CA SER A 68 -8.48 13.15 11.68
C SER A 68 -9.83 13.59 12.27
N HIS A 69 -10.90 12.84 12.05
CA HIS A 69 -12.21 13.09 12.69
C HIS A 69 -12.21 12.77 14.19
N ASP A 70 -11.57 11.67 14.59
CA ASP A 70 -11.48 11.23 15.99
C ASP A 70 -10.43 12.04 16.78
N LEU A 71 -9.69 12.95 16.12
CA LEU A 71 -8.66 13.84 16.70
C LEU A 71 -7.60 13.10 17.53
N VAL A 72 -7.24 11.87 17.17
CA VAL A 72 -6.22 11.06 17.88
C VAL A 72 -4.85 11.32 17.26
N PRO A 73 -3.92 12.07 17.91
CA PRO A 73 -2.67 12.49 17.28
C PRO A 73 -1.76 11.32 16.88
N GLN A 74 -1.68 10.27 17.71
CA GLN A 74 -0.91 9.06 17.40
C GLN A 74 -1.43 8.35 16.14
N ALA A 75 -2.74 8.32 15.95
CA ALA A 75 -3.38 7.70 14.79
C ALA A 75 -3.07 8.46 13.50
N ILE A 76 -3.17 9.78 13.58
CA ILE A 76 -2.89 10.69 12.47
C ILE A 76 -1.44 10.51 12.02
N LEU A 77 -0.49 10.53 12.95
CA LEU A 77 0.93 10.35 12.64
C LEU A 77 1.22 8.97 12.04
N ALA A 78 0.73 7.90 12.67
CA ALA A 78 0.99 6.55 12.19
C ALA A 78 0.44 6.30 10.78
N THR A 79 -0.78 6.77 10.50
CA THR A 79 -1.40 6.63 9.17
C THR A 79 -0.71 7.51 8.12
N GLN A 80 -0.29 8.74 8.46
CA GLN A 80 0.50 9.57 7.54
C GLN A 80 1.85 8.96 7.20
N SER A 81 2.57 8.42 8.18
CA SER A 81 3.83 7.72 7.94
C SER A 81 3.63 6.54 6.98
N LEU A 82 2.54 5.79 7.15
CA LEU A 82 2.23 4.67 6.26
C LEU A 82 1.89 5.11 4.82
N ILE A 83 1.17 6.22 4.65
CA ILE A 83 0.91 6.82 3.32
C ILE A 83 2.21 7.25 2.65
N GLN A 84 3.12 7.87 3.39
CA GLN A 84 4.41 8.30 2.87
C GLN A 84 5.29 7.10 2.47
N LEU A 85 5.27 6.02 3.27
CA LEU A 85 5.96 4.78 2.94
C LEU A 85 5.39 4.12 1.68
N ASP A 86 4.06 4.04 1.51
CA ASP A 86 3.43 3.51 0.29
C ASP A 86 3.88 4.31 -0.95
N LYS A 87 3.89 5.64 -0.87
CA LYS A 87 4.36 6.51 -1.97
C LYS A 87 5.82 6.21 -2.34
N ARG A 88 6.72 6.21 -1.34
CA ARG A 88 8.15 5.94 -1.56
C ARG A 88 8.40 4.53 -2.08
N ALA A 89 7.64 3.54 -1.61
CA ALA A 89 7.74 2.17 -2.08
C ALA A 89 7.37 2.06 -3.57
N ARG A 90 6.30 2.75 -4.00
CA ARG A 90 5.89 2.81 -5.42
C ARG A 90 6.91 3.56 -6.27
N GLU A 91 7.46 4.66 -5.77
CA GLU A 91 8.52 5.42 -6.45
C GLU A 91 9.78 4.56 -6.62
N SER A 92 10.19 3.84 -5.58
CA SER A 92 11.31 2.89 -5.64
C SER A 92 11.06 1.77 -6.64
N ALA A 93 9.88 1.16 -6.63
CA ALA A 93 9.54 0.10 -7.59
C ALA A 93 9.57 0.61 -9.04
N LYS A 94 9.07 1.83 -9.28
CA LYS A 94 9.14 2.49 -10.59
C LYS A 94 10.59 2.79 -10.99
N ALA A 95 11.43 3.24 -10.07
CA ALA A 95 12.84 3.51 -10.31
C ALA A 95 13.62 2.22 -10.66
N THR A 96 13.38 1.13 -9.95
CA THR A 96 13.97 -0.18 -10.27
C THR A 96 13.49 -0.69 -11.64
N ALA A 97 12.20 -0.55 -11.97
CA ALA A 97 11.69 -0.93 -13.30
C ALA A 97 12.33 -0.10 -14.43
N ALA A 98 12.57 1.20 -14.21
CA ALA A 98 13.25 2.07 -15.17
C ALA A 98 14.75 1.74 -15.30
N ALA A 99 15.43 1.40 -14.20
CA ALA A 99 16.83 0.95 -14.22
C ALA A 99 16.99 -0.39 -14.98
N ASN A 100 16.09 -1.35 -14.77
CA ASN A 100 16.08 -2.64 -15.45
C ASN A 100 15.78 -2.50 -16.96
N SER A 101 15.08 -1.43 -17.37
CA SER A 101 14.81 -1.12 -18.78
C SER A 101 16.01 -0.45 -19.48
N SER A 102 16.95 0.15 -18.74
CA SER A 102 18.19 0.74 -19.28
C SER A 102 19.35 -0.25 -19.39
N SER A 103 19.23 -1.49 -18.88
CA SER A 103 20.35 -2.44 -18.81
C SER A 103 20.31 -3.59 -19.83
N ASN A 104 19.45 -3.57 -20.85
CA ASN A 104 19.53 -4.54 -21.94
C ASN A 104 20.12 -3.91 -23.21
N ALA A 105 21.41 -3.57 -23.14
CA ALA A 105 22.27 -3.46 -24.30
C ALA A 105 23.65 -4.00 -23.89
N ASN A 106 24.08 -5.08 -24.54
CA ASN A 106 25.35 -5.81 -24.39
C ASN A 106 25.34 -7.06 -23.50
N THR A 107 24.93 -8.21 -24.06
CA THR A 107 25.85 -9.36 -24.24
C THR A 107 25.39 -10.24 -25.42
N PRO A 108 26.19 -10.36 -26.50
CA PRO A 108 25.99 -11.37 -27.53
C PRO A 108 26.72 -12.68 -27.17
N SER A 109 26.15 -13.82 -27.57
CA SER A 109 26.79 -15.12 -27.92
C SER A 109 26.35 -16.37 -27.13
N LYS A 110 25.45 -17.13 -27.78
CA LYS A 110 25.64 -18.54 -28.21
C LYS A 110 26.05 -19.61 -27.17
N ALA A 111 25.07 -20.47 -26.88
CA ALA A 111 25.13 -21.95 -26.71
C ALA A 111 26.15 -22.60 -25.76
N LYS A 112 25.65 -23.38 -24.79
CA LYS A 112 25.72 -24.87 -24.70
C LYS A 112 25.48 -25.31 -23.24
N ASN A 113 24.54 -26.25 -23.05
CA ASN A 113 24.22 -26.93 -21.78
C ASN A 113 25.45 -27.44 -21.02
N PRO A 114 25.47 -27.38 -19.67
CA PRO A 114 26.19 -28.35 -18.87
C PRO A 114 25.25 -29.46 -18.41
N GLU A 115 25.15 -30.53 -19.20
CA GLU A 115 24.86 -31.85 -18.64
C GLU A 115 26.11 -32.28 -17.87
N VAL A 116 26.07 -32.25 -16.54
CA VAL A 116 27.09 -32.85 -15.69
C VAL A 116 26.48 -34.00 -14.91
N LEU A 117 26.94 -35.18 -15.34
CA LEU A 117 26.65 -36.53 -14.92
C LEU A 117 26.67 -36.72 -13.40
N LEU A 118 25.61 -37.37 -12.92
CA LEU A 118 25.64 -38.23 -11.74
C LEU A 118 26.77 -39.26 -11.88
N VAL A 119 27.74 -39.23 -10.97
CA VAL A 119 28.55 -40.41 -10.61
C VAL A 119 28.35 -40.64 -9.12
N SER A 120 27.64 -41.73 -8.82
CA SER A 120 27.57 -42.33 -7.48
C SER A 120 28.87 -43.08 -7.21
N LYS A 121 29.29 -43.10 -5.94
CA LYS A 121 30.28 -44.03 -5.42
C LYS A 121 29.62 -44.90 -4.36
#